data_AF-L2F5W2-F1
#
_entry.id   AF-L2F5W2-F1
#
_cell.length_a   1.000
_cell.length_b   1.000
_cell.length_c   1.000
_cell.angle_alpha   90.00
_cell.angle_beta   90.00
_cell.angle_gamma   90.00
#
_symmetry.space_group_name_H-M   'P 1'
#
loop_
_entity.id
_entity.type
_entity.pdbx_description
1 polymer ?
#
loop_
_entity_poly.entity_id
_entity_poly.type
_entity_poly.pdbx_seq_one_letter_code
_entity_poly.pdbx_strand_id
1 'polypeptide(L)'
;MNTVKQLTKQLIVFSLSFILAVTPSFVYANAVLNNWYIHKLGMVGNTSFVEALSGNKKALARIKPSAGAVAKVLKTAGGIGLLHTVITTVFNATDWVMDPSNNAVTFKTSEGPVQYIFDKKLFANPEQACQYVASEAFLKDYDYKFTRLRLSYGDEAGKTKILTNMEARSFRCQVSVAHPSEIEAYAPYPAGYMRDWGGDIVPTGEIEEKTVSLEAVAQTVLDQAQSGNKQAQQAVEQAVRDSVKAGDYNHLLNSTAQPFSPDNTTDPTQTTPSTGTGTTTKTKDGVDGVNGKDGTNGKDGVNGKDAPPVDVSGIINAISALATSIASHFKQLQSKTDEVIAEQKLTTRVINTKTDEILEKQTKVVQAVQSLDMKGELINGKLGDIIGNGKLVNQKIDDVVNELRTTKDVTKLGLDSIRDALEHGMSGKLINQKIDEAIEQAKIGNKNLANTFKDAIDKQIAQQAIQNEKTLSAITDIKTILNEQIKTDQAIANKMLEQANTNTDKIVKAIEQVGEQVKPKPKDKTKEKDDKFNLPDLKDVAVPTKDISLQNPSNFDKNYIKVNAQCPPDVVKEIPLPSGSFRLVFEMTPICNFASVYLRPVIIFLAYIYGALSIGNAFKVGG
;
A
#
# COMPACT_ATOMS: atom_id res chain seq x y z
N MET A 1 40.59 -28.89 3.61
CA MET A 1 40.05 -27.98 4.66
C MET A 1 40.70 -26.59 4.62
N ASN A 2 42.02 -26.46 4.44
CA ASN A 2 42.71 -25.16 4.39
C ASN A 2 42.37 -24.31 3.14
N THR A 3 42.18 -24.94 1.98
CA THR A 3 41.77 -24.28 0.74
C THR A 3 40.37 -23.65 0.80
N VAL A 4 39.43 -24.30 1.50
CA VAL A 4 38.07 -23.76 1.69
C VAL A 4 38.10 -22.50 2.58
N LYS A 5 38.87 -22.53 3.68
CA LYS A 5 39.04 -21.35 4.55
C LYS A 5 39.68 -20.17 3.82
N GLN A 6 40.56 -20.43 2.86
CA GLN A 6 41.23 -19.39 2.07
C GLN A 6 40.29 -18.75 1.04
N LEU A 7 39.47 -19.56 0.37
CA LEU A 7 38.42 -19.09 -0.54
C LEU A 7 37.35 -18.27 0.19
N THR A 8 36.91 -18.69 1.38
CA THR A 8 35.92 -17.93 2.16
C THR A 8 36.46 -16.56 2.60
N LYS A 9 37.75 -16.47 2.99
CA LYS A 9 38.36 -15.18 3.33
C LYS A 9 38.44 -14.25 2.12
N GLN A 10 38.84 -14.75 0.96
CA GLN A 10 38.90 -13.94 -0.26
C GLN A 10 37.52 -13.44 -0.70
N LEU A 11 36.48 -14.27 -0.57
CA LEU A 11 35.10 -13.90 -0.88
C LEU A 11 34.54 -12.83 0.06
N ILE A 12 34.88 -12.89 1.35
CA ILE A 12 34.46 -11.88 2.34
C ILE A 12 35.15 -10.54 2.08
N VAL A 13 36.46 -10.56 1.80
CA VAL A 13 37.22 -9.32 1.50
C VAL A 13 36.69 -8.68 0.22
N PHE A 14 36.47 -9.48 -0.83
CA PHE A 14 35.89 -8.98 -2.08
C PHE A 14 34.48 -8.41 -1.87
N SER A 15 33.62 -9.10 -1.11
CA SER A 15 32.28 -8.61 -0.76
C SER A 15 32.32 -7.30 0.01
N LEU A 16 33.22 -7.16 0.99
CA LEU A 16 33.37 -5.91 1.76
C LEU A 16 33.87 -4.76 0.88
N SER A 17 34.88 -5.00 0.04
CA SER A 17 35.41 -3.99 -0.88
C SER A 17 34.38 -3.58 -1.93
N PHE A 18 33.56 -4.52 -2.41
CA PHE A 18 32.47 -4.24 -3.33
C PHE A 18 31.34 -3.46 -2.66
N ILE A 19 30.96 -3.81 -1.41
CA ILE A 19 29.99 -3.03 -0.64
C ILE A 19 30.49 -1.61 -0.43
N LEU A 20 31.77 -1.41 -0.10
CA LEU A 20 32.37 -0.08 0.08
C LEU A 20 32.49 0.72 -1.24
N ALA A 21 32.73 0.05 -2.37
CA ALA A 21 32.85 0.71 -3.67
C ALA A 21 31.50 1.01 -4.34
N VAL A 22 30.48 0.18 -4.06
CA VAL A 22 29.16 0.25 -4.70
C VAL A 22 28.13 0.93 -3.81
N THR A 23 28.37 1.09 -2.52
CA THR A 23 27.58 2.04 -1.71
C THR A 23 27.99 3.46 -2.11
N PRO A 24 27.18 4.19 -2.89
CA PRO A 24 27.45 5.60 -3.10
C PRO A 24 27.07 6.25 -1.77
N SER A 25 28.05 6.81 -1.06
CA SER A 25 27.85 8.02 -0.25
C SER A 25 26.79 8.01 0.88
N PHE A 26 26.26 6.87 1.35
CA PHE A 26 25.40 6.87 2.56
C PHE A 26 26.20 7.19 3.85
N VAL A 27 27.53 7.20 3.76
CA VAL A 27 28.43 7.75 4.79
C VAL A 27 28.93 9.15 4.36
N TYR A 28 28.05 10.01 3.86
CA TYR A 28 28.20 11.42 4.19
C TYR A 28 27.80 11.56 5.66
N ALA A 29 28.78 11.44 6.54
CA ALA A 29 28.78 12.30 7.72
C ALA A 29 28.73 13.73 7.16
N ASN A 30 27.53 14.27 6.98
CA ASN A 30 27.31 15.65 6.62
C ASN A 30 27.89 16.51 7.76
N ALA A 31 29.17 16.81 7.65
CA ALA A 31 29.77 18.00 8.23
C ALA A 31 29.18 19.21 7.46
N VAL A 32 27.88 19.42 7.59
CA VAL A 32 27.21 20.64 7.14
C VAL A 32 26.67 21.30 8.39
N LEU A 33 27.51 22.18 8.93
CA LEU A 33 27.18 23.11 9.97
C LEU A 33 25.92 23.89 9.53
N ASN A 34 24.80 23.71 10.26
CA ASN A 34 23.51 24.43 10.15
C ASN A 34 22.37 23.85 9.28
N ASN A 35 22.42 22.60 8.81
CA ASN A 35 21.28 22.06 8.07
C ASN A 35 20.22 21.39 8.96
N TRP A 36 18.98 21.86 8.84
CA TRP A 36 17.80 21.24 9.42
C TRP A 36 17.51 19.90 8.75
N TYR A 37 17.18 18.87 9.55
CA TYR A 37 16.65 17.61 9.05
C TYR A 37 15.21 17.41 9.53
N ILE A 38 14.34 16.92 8.65
CA ILE A 38 12.93 16.69 8.96
C ILE A 38 12.81 15.41 9.79
N HIS A 39 12.35 15.55 11.04
CA HIS A 39 12.05 14.45 11.95
C HIS A 39 10.63 13.90 11.75
N LYS A 40 9.64 14.79 11.63
CA LYS A 40 8.26 14.43 11.26
C LYS A 40 7.71 15.41 10.23
N LEU A 41 6.87 14.88 9.35
CA LEU A 41 6.17 15.65 8.32
C LEU A 41 4.73 15.17 8.26
N GLY A 42 3.79 16.09 8.42
CA GLY A 42 2.36 15.84 8.23
C GLY A 42 1.79 16.78 7.18
N MET A 43 0.76 16.35 6.46
CA MET A 43 0.09 17.14 5.43
C MET A 43 -1.34 17.48 5.86
N VAL A 44 -1.75 18.74 5.71
CA VAL A 44 -3.16 19.15 5.75
C VAL A 44 -3.40 20.12 4.59
N GLY A 45 -4.15 19.67 3.60
CA GLY A 45 -4.35 20.45 2.38
C GLY A 45 -3.04 20.61 1.61
N ASN A 46 -2.73 21.83 1.16
CA ASN A 46 -1.47 22.18 0.53
C ASN A 46 -0.38 22.67 1.49
N THR A 47 -0.57 22.42 2.77
CA THR A 47 0.31 22.91 3.83
C THR A 47 0.88 21.73 4.62
N SER A 48 2.18 21.77 4.86
CA SER A 48 2.90 20.77 5.63
C SER A 48 3.21 21.24 7.05
N PHE A 49 3.05 20.35 8.02
CA PHE A 49 3.56 20.52 9.38
C PHE A 49 4.90 19.84 9.47
N VAL A 50 5.96 20.64 9.62
CA VAL A 50 7.33 20.16 9.67
C VAL A 50 7.83 20.24 11.09
N GLU A 51 8.19 19.09 11.64
CA GLU A 51 9.03 18.97 12.81
C GLU A 51 10.46 18.72 12.34
N ALA A 52 11.32 19.72 12.46
CA ALA A 52 12.71 19.64 12.05
C ALA A 52 13.65 19.74 13.25
N LEU A 53 14.82 19.13 13.12
CA LEU A 53 15.86 19.12 14.15
C LEU A 53 17.17 19.66 13.56
N SER A 54 17.93 20.40 14.36
CA SER A 54 19.27 20.90 14.01
C SER A 54 20.11 21.01 15.28
N GLY A 55 20.99 20.03 15.51
CA GLY A 55 21.74 19.91 16.76
C GLY A 55 20.81 19.72 17.97
N ASN A 56 20.93 20.59 18.97
CA ASN A 56 20.08 20.63 20.17
C ASN A 56 18.85 21.53 20.00
N LYS A 57 18.41 21.79 18.77
CA LYS A 57 17.22 22.60 18.49
C LYS A 57 16.16 21.80 17.75
N LYS A 58 14.91 22.07 18.10
CA LYS A 58 13.71 21.56 17.44
C LYS A 58 12.85 22.71 16.95
N ALA A 59 12.46 22.68 15.69
CA ALA A 59 11.55 23.65 15.11
C ALA A 59 10.26 22.95 14.71
N LEU A 60 9.13 23.60 15.01
CA LEU A 60 7.82 23.26 14.48
C LEU A 60 7.42 24.38 13.55
N ALA A 61 7.18 24.07 12.28
CA ALA A 61 6.79 25.06 11.28
C ALA A 61 5.65 24.56 10.42
N ARG A 62 4.76 25.48 10.07
CA ARG A 62 3.72 25.26 9.06
C ARG A 62 4.23 25.84 7.73
N ILE A 63 4.50 24.97 6.77
CA ILE A 63 5.14 25.33 5.50
C ILE A 63 4.15 25.11 4.36
N LYS A 64 3.84 26.18 3.63
CA LYS A 64 3.12 26.11 2.36
C LYS A 64 4.13 26.37 1.24
N PRO A 65 4.51 25.35 0.43
CA PRO A 65 5.48 25.57 -0.63
C PRO A 65 4.92 26.48 -1.71
N SER A 66 5.80 27.25 -2.35
CA SER A 66 5.44 28.04 -3.53
C SER A 66 5.20 27.14 -4.74
N ALA A 67 4.45 27.64 -5.72
CA ALA A 67 4.27 26.96 -6.99
C ALA A 67 5.62 26.66 -7.66
N GLY A 68 6.59 27.57 -7.58
CA GLY A 68 7.96 27.33 -8.04
C GLY A 68 8.67 26.15 -7.36
N ALA A 69 8.48 25.95 -6.05
CA ALA A 69 9.05 24.79 -5.34
C ALA A 69 8.43 23.47 -5.79
N VAL A 70 7.10 23.44 -5.96
CA VAL A 70 6.40 22.26 -6.49
C VAL A 70 6.78 22.00 -7.95
N ALA A 71 6.91 23.04 -8.78
CA ALA A 71 7.36 22.93 -10.17
C ALA A 71 8.75 22.31 -10.30
N LYS A 72 9.68 22.59 -9.35
CA LYS A 72 10.98 21.91 -9.30
C LYS A 72 10.84 20.41 -9.09
N VAL A 73 9.95 19.98 -8.19
CA VAL A 73 9.68 18.55 -7.95
C VAL A 73 9.07 17.88 -9.16
N LEU A 74 8.12 18.53 -9.84
CA LEU A 74 7.47 17.98 -11.04
C LEU A 74 8.46 17.68 -12.19
N LYS A 75 9.62 18.34 -12.21
CA LYS A 75 10.70 18.06 -13.18
C LYS A 75 11.57 16.86 -12.81
N THR A 76 11.51 16.39 -11.56
CA THR A 76 12.30 15.23 -11.13
C THR A 76 11.70 13.93 -11.64
N ALA A 77 12.51 12.87 -11.75
CA ALA A 77 12.03 11.55 -12.17
C ALA A 77 10.84 11.05 -11.31
N GLY A 78 10.83 11.37 -10.01
CA GLY A 78 9.71 11.04 -9.10
C GLY A 78 8.47 11.91 -9.30
N GLY A 79 8.62 13.14 -9.78
CA GLY A 79 7.52 14.07 -10.05
C GLY A 79 6.80 13.83 -11.38
N ILE A 80 7.39 13.10 -12.33
CA ILE A 80 6.79 12.81 -13.64
C ILE A 80 5.47 12.04 -13.51
N GLY A 81 5.37 11.09 -12.57
CA GLY A 81 4.12 10.36 -12.34
C GLY A 81 2.97 11.26 -11.87
N LEU A 82 3.28 12.20 -10.97
CA LEU A 82 2.34 13.21 -10.49
C LEU A 82 1.95 14.19 -11.59
N LEU A 83 2.94 14.63 -12.37
CA LEU A 83 2.72 15.49 -13.52
C LEU A 83 1.80 14.82 -14.54
N HIS A 84 2.01 13.53 -14.81
CA HIS A 84 1.14 12.74 -15.68
C HIS A 84 -0.29 12.76 -15.16
N THR A 85 -0.52 12.42 -13.89
CA THR A 85 -1.87 12.41 -13.28
C THR A 85 -2.53 13.77 -13.37
N VAL A 86 -1.82 14.86 -13.07
CA VAL A 86 -2.40 16.22 -13.09
C VAL A 86 -2.77 16.61 -14.51
N ILE A 87 -1.91 16.33 -15.49
CA ILE A 87 -2.16 16.66 -16.89
C ILE A 87 -3.34 15.87 -17.47
N THR A 88 -3.40 14.57 -17.19
CA THR A 88 -4.47 13.73 -17.72
C THR A 88 -5.80 13.98 -17.01
N THR A 89 -5.80 14.17 -15.69
CA THR A 89 -7.05 14.32 -14.92
C THR A 89 -7.59 15.74 -14.90
N VAL A 90 -6.72 16.76 -14.84
CA VAL A 90 -7.16 18.16 -14.69
C VAL A 90 -7.30 18.84 -16.03
N PHE A 91 -6.30 18.68 -16.89
CA PHE A 91 -6.31 19.31 -18.21
C PHE A 91 -7.00 18.45 -19.28
N ASN A 92 -7.52 17.27 -18.90
CA ASN A 92 -8.11 16.27 -19.81
C ASN A 92 -7.22 16.02 -21.05
N ALA A 93 -5.91 16.08 -20.85
CA ALA A 93 -4.98 16.04 -21.95
C ALA A 93 -4.58 14.60 -22.23
N THR A 94 -4.57 14.25 -23.50
CA THR A 94 -4.32 12.86 -23.91
C THR A 94 -2.84 12.61 -24.10
N ASP A 95 -2.12 13.56 -24.70
CA ASP A 95 -0.70 13.49 -25.02
C ASP A 95 0.00 14.74 -24.50
N TRP A 96 1.13 14.57 -23.83
CA TRP A 96 1.88 15.69 -23.29
C TRP A 96 3.38 15.44 -23.34
N VAL A 97 4.11 16.53 -23.57
CA VAL A 97 5.56 16.56 -23.64
C VAL A 97 6.03 17.67 -22.71
N MET A 98 6.95 17.32 -21.82
CA MET A 98 7.64 18.33 -21.01
C MET A 98 8.55 19.15 -21.92
N ASP A 99 8.43 20.47 -21.86
CA ASP A 99 9.37 21.41 -22.46
C ASP A 99 10.30 21.95 -21.35
N PRO A 100 11.45 21.28 -21.11
CA PRO A 100 12.36 21.69 -20.05
C PRO A 100 13.02 23.04 -20.32
N SER A 101 13.16 23.44 -21.59
CA SER A 101 13.79 24.72 -21.97
C SER A 101 12.92 25.91 -21.57
N ASN A 102 11.60 25.78 -21.69
CA ASN A 102 10.65 26.84 -21.34
C ASN A 102 9.99 26.65 -19.97
N ASN A 103 10.40 25.64 -19.20
CA ASN A 103 9.77 25.25 -17.93
C ASN A 103 8.24 25.10 -18.09
N ALA A 104 7.82 24.46 -19.17
CA ALA A 104 6.42 24.33 -19.55
C ALA A 104 6.08 22.89 -19.88
N VAL A 105 4.79 22.62 -20.00
CA VAL A 105 4.29 21.37 -20.56
C VAL A 105 3.37 21.72 -21.71
N THR A 106 3.65 21.11 -22.85
CA THR A 106 2.79 21.20 -24.02
C THR A 106 1.96 19.93 -24.09
N PHE A 107 0.65 20.08 -24.22
CA PHE A 107 -0.27 18.97 -24.22
C PHE A 107 -1.40 19.19 -25.21
N LYS A 108 -1.94 18.08 -25.70
CA LYS A 108 -3.03 18.05 -26.67
C LYS A 108 -4.35 17.86 -25.95
N THR A 109 -5.22 18.85 -26.06
CA THR A 109 -6.61 18.75 -25.64
C THR A 109 -7.50 18.53 -26.85
N SER A 110 -8.58 17.80 -26.64
CA SER A 110 -9.66 17.70 -27.62
C SER A 110 -10.92 18.26 -26.99
N GLU A 111 -11.55 19.23 -27.63
CA GLU A 111 -12.81 19.79 -27.12
C GLU A 111 -14.01 18.90 -27.39
N GLY A 112 -13.92 18.02 -28.39
CA GLY A 112 -15.02 17.12 -28.71
C GLY A 112 -15.00 15.83 -27.89
N PRO A 113 -16.12 15.10 -27.91
CA PRO A 113 -16.29 13.89 -27.13
C PRO A 113 -15.25 12.85 -27.54
N VAL A 114 -14.84 12.05 -26.57
CA VAL A 114 -14.02 10.89 -26.82
C VAL A 114 -14.83 9.88 -27.64
N GLN A 115 -14.33 9.45 -28.79
CA GLN A 115 -14.91 8.34 -29.55
C GLN A 115 -14.04 7.09 -29.40
N TYR A 116 -14.69 5.95 -29.52
CA TYR A 116 -14.07 4.64 -29.37
C TYR A 116 -13.95 4.05 -30.76
N ILE A 117 -12.74 3.74 -31.20
CA ILE A 117 -12.47 3.08 -32.47
C ILE A 117 -12.38 1.58 -32.24
N PHE A 118 -13.21 0.84 -32.96
CA PHE A 118 -13.09 -0.60 -33.05
C PHE A 118 -13.36 -1.05 -34.48
N ASP A 119 -12.42 -1.81 -35.05
CA ASP A 119 -12.51 -2.28 -36.44
C ASP A 119 -12.86 -1.16 -37.43
N LYS A 120 -12.14 -0.02 -37.31
CA LYS A 120 -12.32 1.21 -38.13
C LYS A 120 -13.69 1.90 -37.99
N LYS A 121 -14.56 1.47 -37.07
CA LYS A 121 -15.82 2.15 -36.74
C LYS A 121 -15.67 2.97 -35.48
N LEU A 122 -16.34 4.12 -35.47
CA LEU A 122 -16.36 5.07 -34.36
C LEU A 122 -17.64 4.88 -33.53
N PHE A 123 -17.50 4.84 -32.23
CA PHE A 123 -18.60 4.69 -31.26
C PHE A 123 -18.56 5.84 -30.25
N ALA A 124 -19.74 6.28 -29.78
CA ALA A 124 -19.82 7.41 -28.85
C ALA A 124 -19.44 7.04 -27.41
N ASN A 125 -19.50 5.74 -27.07
CA ASN A 125 -19.15 5.20 -25.75
C ASN A 125 -18.66 3.74 -25.90
N PRO A 126 -17.95 3.20 -24.89
CA PRO A 126 -17.38 1.85 -24.99
C PRO A 126 -18.47 0.77 -24.99
N GLU A 127 -19.65 1.03 -24.43
CA GLU A 127 -20.78 0.11 -24.47
C GLU A 127 -21.27 -0.13 -25.90
N GLN A 128 -21.42 0.93 -26.71
CA GLN A 128 -21.79 0.82 -28.11
C GLN A 128 -20.73 0.05 -28.92
N ALA A 129 -19.45 0.29 -28.64
CA ALA A 129 -18.37 -0.44 -29.28
C ALA A 129 -18.41 -1.95 -28.92
N CYS A 130 -18.63 -2.28 -27.64
CA CYS A 130 -18.76 -3.66 -27.21
C CYS A 130 -20.04 -4.35 -27.70
N GLN A 131 -21.15 -3.60 -27.82
CA GLN A 131 -22.37 -4.09 -28.47
C GLN A 131 -22.13 -4.41 -29.94
N TYR A 132 -21.32 -3.60 -30.64
CA TYR A 132 -20.91 -3.92 -32.01
C TYR A 132 -20.08 -5.20 -32.08
N VAL A 133 -19.11 -5.40 -31.17
CA VAL A 133 -18.34 -6.65 -31.07
C VAL A 133 -19.25 -7.86 -30.81
N ALA A 134 -20.28 -7.67 -29.98
CA ALA A 134 -21.27 -8.71 -29.66
C ALA A 134 -22.29 -8.94 -30.79
N SER A 135 -22.39 -8.03 -31.77
CA SER A 135 -23.38 -8.10 -32.83
C SER A 135 -23.07 -9.21 -33.83
N GLU A 136 -24.12 -9.80 -34.41
CA GLU A 136 -23.96 -10.86 -35.42
C GLU A 136 -23.17 -10.41 -36.64
N ALA A 137 -23.25 -9.14 -37.01
CA ALA A 137 -22.56 -8.61 -38.19
C ALA A 137 -21.04 -8.74 -38.03
N PHE A 138 -20.52 -8.41 -36.86
CA PHE A 138 -19.09 -8.51 -36.57
C PHE A 138 -18.63 -9.98 -36.48
N LEU A 139 -19.38 -10.82 -35.76
CA LEU A 139 -19.04 -12.24 -35.60
C LEU A 139 -19.15 -13.06 -36.91
N LYS A 140 -19.98 -12.62 -37.87
CA LYS A 140 -20.07 -13.23 -39.21
C LYS A 140 -18.83 -12.96 -40.07
N ASP A 141 -18.22 -11.79 -39.92
CA ASP A 141 -17.07 -11.36 -40.74
C ASP A 141 -15.74 -11.97 -40.25
N TYR A 142 -15.61 -12.21 -38.95
CA TYR A 142 -14.33 -12.61 -38.35
C TYR A 142 -14.06 -14.12 -38.30
N ASP A 143 -15.07 -14.99 -38.40
CA ASP A 143 -14.88 -16.45 -38.53
C ASP A 143 -16.21 -17.18 -38.83
N TYR A 144 -16.28 -17.90 -39.96
CA TYR A 144 -17.42 -18.77 -40.34
C TYR A 144 -17.75 -19.82 -39.25
N LYS A 145 -16.80 -20.12 -38.36
CA LYS A 145 -16.98 -21.06 -37.25
C LYS A 145 -17.87 -20.53 -36.11
N PHE A 146 -17.92 -19.22 -35.89
CA PHE A 146 -18.73 -18.63 -34.81
C PHE A 146 -20.21 -18.48 -35.18
N THR A 147 -20.54 -18.33 -36.46
CA THR A 147 -21.94 -18.27 -36.91
C THR A 147 -22.68 -19.60 -36.68
N ARG A 148 -21.96 -20.74 -36.78
CA ARG A 148 -22.51 -22.06 -36.43
C ARG A 148 -22.80 -22.21 -34.93
N LEU A 149 -22.02 -21.57 -34.07
CA LEU A 149 -22.22 -21.58 -32.61
C LEU A 149 -23.49 -20.84 -32.17
N ARG A 150 -24.11 -20.01 -33.01
CA ARG A 150 -25.40 -19.36 -32.68
C ARG A 150 -26.58 -20.08 -33.31
N LEU A 151 -26.44 -20.53 -34.56
CA LEU A 151 -27.50 -21.25 -35.27
C LEU A 151 -27.83 -22.62 -34.66
N SER A 152 -26.92 -23.20 -33.87
CA SER A 152 -27.15 -24.49 -33.20
C SER A 152 -27.61 -24.40 -31.74
N TYR A 153 -27.56 -23.24 -31.07
CA TYR A 153 -27.61 -23.20 -29.59
C TYR A 153 -28.57 -22.20 -28.92
N GLY A 154 -29.47 -21.59 -29.68
CA GLY A 154 -30.62 -20.83 -29.14
C GLY A 154 -30.25 -19.50 -28.45
N ASP A 155 -31.29 -18.75 -28.07
CA ASP A 155 -31.23 -17.32 -27.72
C ASP A 155 -30.52 -16.99 -26.39
N GLU A 156 -30.16 -18.00 -25.60
CA GLU A 156 -29.51 -17.82 -24.29
C GLU A 156 -27.96 -17.92 -24.31
N ALA A 157 -27.38 -18.33 -25.44
CA ALA A 157 -25.93 -18.39 -25.61
C ALA A 157 -25.34 -17.02 -25.98
N GLY A 158 -24.98 -16.20 -24.97
CA GLY A 158 -24.28 -14.93 -25.23
C GLY A 158 -24.26 -13.91 -24.10
N LYS A 159 -23.97 -14.31 -22.86
CA LYS A 159 -23.72 -13.33 -21.80
C LYS A 159 -22.37 -12.64 -22.03
N THR A 160 -22.42 -11.47 -22.65
CA THR A 160 -21.26 -10.57 -22.80
C THR A 160 -21.01 -9.85 -21.48
N LYS A 161 -19.76 -9.82 -21.03
CA LYS A 161 -19.36 -9.07 -19.83
C LYS A 161 -18.38 -7.99 -20.28
N ILE A 162 -18.80 -6.74 -20.22
CA ILE A 162 -17.93 -5.61 -20.57
C ILE A 162 -16.97 -5.37 -19.40
N LEU A 163 -15.67 -5.37 -19.68
CA LEU A 163 -14.62 -4.99 -18.73
C LEU A 163 -13.90 -3.77 -19.29
N THR A 164 -14.41 -2.57 -19.01
CA THR A 164 -13.73 -1.34 -19.40
C THR A 164 -12.53 -1.09 -18.48
N ASN A 165 -11.31 -1.17 -19.02
CA ASN A 165 -10.13 -0.63 -18.36
C ASN A 165 -9.82 0.74 -18.99
N MET A 166 -10.00 1.84 -18.26
CA MET A 166 -9.87 3.20 -18.82
C MET A 166 -8.44 3.75 -18.83
N GLU A 167 -7.46 3.06 -18.22
CA GLU A 167 -6.13 3.63 -17.98
C GLU A 167 -5.18 3.56 -19.20
N ALA A 168 -5.54 2.86 -20.28
CA ALA A 168 -4.58 2.47 -21.33
C ALA A 168 -4.90 2.95 -22.77
N ARG A 169 -5.69 4.03 -22.96
CA ARG A 169 -6.19 4.49 -24.28
C ARG A 169 -6.85 3.39 -25.12
N SER A 170 -7.22 2.30 -24.46
CA SER A 170 -7.81 1.14 -25.08
C SER A 170 -8.89 0.63 -24.16
N PHE A 171 -9.97 0.15 -24.74
CA PHE A 171 -11.02 -0.54 -24.00
C PHE A 171 -11.00 -2.01 -24.39
N ARG A 172 -11.48 -2.87 -23.49
CA ARG A 172 -11.54 -4.31 -23.71
C ARG A 172 -12.99 -4.78 -23.65
N CYS A 173 -13.44 -5.45 -24.70
CA CYS A 173 -14.71 -6.17 -24.70
C CYS A 173 -14.43 -7.65 -24.50
N GLN A 174 -14.99 -8.24 -23.43
CA GLN A 174 -14.86 -9.67 -23.17
C GLN A 174 -16.18 -10.37 -23.50
N VAL A 175 -16.11 -11.27 -24.49
CA VAL A 175 -17.26 -12.09 -24.89
C VAL A 175 -17.04 -13.50 -24.35
N SER A 176 -17.89 -13.92 -23.41
CA SER A 176 -17.92 -15.29 -22.91
C SER A 176 -18.99 -16.06 -23.67
N VAL A 177 -18.60 -17.18 -24.27
CA VAL A 177 -19.53 -18.10 -24.92
C VAL A 177 -19.72 -19.29 -23.99
N ALA A 178 -20.90 -19.38 -23.37
CA ALA A 178 -21.27 -20.56 -22.60
C ALA A 178 -21.49 -21.72 -23.57
N HIS A 179 -20.71 -22.77 -23.45
CA HIS A 179 -20.96 -24.02 -24.19
C HIS A 179 -22.08 -24.75 -23.43
N PRO A 180 -23.22 -25.08 -24.06
CA PRO A 180 -24.14 -26.02 -23.46
C PRO A 180 -23.43 -27.37 -23.34
N SER A 181 -23.59 -27.99 -22.18
CA SER A 181 -22.86 -29.17 -21.71
C SER A 181 -23.13 -30.46 -22.49
N GLU A 182 -23.91 -30.42 -23.58
CA GLU A 182 -24.41 -31.62 -24.27
C GLU A 182 -23.52 -32.11 -25.43
N ILE A 183 -22.44 -31.41 -25.79
CA ILE A 183 -21.53 -31.85 -26.87
C ILE A 183 -20.16 -32.24 -26.30
N GLU A 184 -20.12 -33.40 -25.63
CA GLU A 184 -18.92 -33.91 -24.97
C GLU A 184 -17.98 -34.76 -25.86
N ALA A 185 -18.27 -34.97 -27.15
CA ALA A 185 -17.53 -36.00 -27.90
C ALA A 185 -16.44 -35.50 -28.87
N TYR A 186 -16.47 -34.27 -29.40
CA TYR A 186 -15.61 -33.94 -30.56
C TYR A 186 -15.10 -32.50 -30.71
N ALA A 187 -15.37 -31.60 -29.76
CA ALA A 187 -14.91 -30.21 -29.86
C ALA A 187 -13.62 -29.97 -29.03
N PRO A 188 -12.50 -29.52 -29.62
CA PRO A 188 -11.22 -29.34 -28.93
C PRO A 188 -11.13 -28.08 -28.05
N TYR A 189 -12.25 -27.44 -27.71
CA TYR A 189 -12.25 -26.18 -26.95
C TYR A 189 -12.87 -26.37 -25.57
N PRO A 190 -12.15 -26.05 -24.47
CA PRO A 190 -12.70 -26.16 -23.12
C PRO A 190 -13.84 -25.16 -22.91
N ALA A 191 -14.85 -25.56 -22.14
CA ALA A 191 -15.92 -24.67 -21.69
C ALA A 191 -15.31 -23.43 -20.97
N GLY A 192 -15.80 -22.23 -21.30
CA GLY A 192 -15.31 -20.97 -20.72
C GLY A 192 -14.28 -20.21 -21.56
N TYR A 193 -14.25 -20.42 -22.88
CA TYR A 193 -13.38 -19.64 -23.76
C TYR A 193 -13.74 -18.16 -23.74
N MET A 194 -12.84 -17.33 -23.20
CA MET A 194 -12.95 -15.87 -23.21
C MET A 194 -12.08 -15.32 -24.33
N ARG A 195 -12.68 -14.52 -25.22
CA ARG A 195 -11.94 -13.70 -26.19
C ARG A 195 -11.99 -12.25 -25.75
N ASP A 196 -10.82 -11.65 -25.71
CA ASP A 196 -10.62 -10.24 -25.41
C ASP A 196 -10.41 -9.48 -26.72
N TRP A 197 -11.27 -8.49 -26.96
CA TRP A 197 -11.15 -7.58 -28.10
C TRP A 197 -10.75 -6.21 -27.59
N GLY A 198 -9.64 -5.67 -28.11
CA GLY A 198 -9.19 -4.31 -27.81
C GLY A 198 -9.68 -3.33 -28.87
N GLY A 199 -10.11 -2.14 -28.45
CA GLY A 199 -10.29 -1.00 -29.34
C GLY A 199 -9.54 0.22 -28.82
N ASP A 200 -9.29 1.19 -29.69
CA ASP A 200 -8.57 2.42 -29.37
C ASP A 200 -9.54 3.53 -28.97
N ILE A 201 -9.06 4.46 -28.15
CA ILE A 201 -9.79 5.65 -27.76
C ILE A 201 -9.23 6.83 -28.57
N VAL A 202 -10.06 7.46 -29.40
CA VAL A 202 -9.67 8.58 -30.24
C VAL A 202 -10.51 9.81 -29.89
N PRO A 203 -9.87 10.90 -29.44
CA PRO A 203 -10.58 12.17 -29.26
C PRO A 203 -11.18 12.64 -30.58
N THR A 204 -12.45 13.05 -30.59
CA THR A 204 -13.01 13.78 -31.73
C THR A 204 -12.98 15.28 -31.50
N GLY A 205 -12.81 16.04 -32.57
CA GLY A 205 -12.65 17.49 -32.52
C GLY A 205 -11.29 17.93 -33.03
N GLU A 206 -11.12 19.24 -33.14
CA GLU A 206 -9.83 19.84 -33.42
C GLU A 206 -8.91 19.59 -32.22
N ILE A 207 -7.75 18.99 -32.48
CA ILE A 207 -6.75 18.76 -31.43
C ILE A 207 -6.04 20.10 -31.24
N GLU A 208 -6.36 20.79 -30.16
CA GLU A 208 -5.67 22.01 -29.76
C GLU A 208 -4.43 21.66 -28.95
N GLU A 209 -3.29 22.14 -29.41
CA GLU A 209 -2.05 22.09 -28.65
C GLU A 209 -1.99 23.29 -27.69
N LYS A 210 -1.97 23.00 -26.39
CA LYS A 210 -1.92 24.01 -25.32
C LYS A 210 -0.60 23.87 -24.58
N THR A 211 0.05 25.00 -24.35
CA THR A 211 1.28 25.06 -23.55
C THR A 211 0.97 25.79 -22.24
N VAL A 212 1.25 25.13 -21.12
CA VAL A 212 1.05 25.69 -19.77
C VAL A 212 2.38 25.66 -19.03
N SER A 213 2.71 26.75 -18.34
CA SER A 213 3.93 26.78 -17.53
C SER A 213 3.86 25.76 -16.40
N LEU A 214 5.00 25.16 -16.04
CA LEU A 214 5.07 24.23 -14.91
C LEU A 214 4.66 24.88 -13.59
N GLU A 215 4.79 26.20 -13.48
CA GLU A 215 4.32 26.95 -12.32
C GLU A 215 2.78 27.00 -12.25
N ALA A 216 2.09 27.16 -13.38
CA ALA A 216 0.63 27.08 -13.42
C ALA A 216 0.13 25.64 -13.16
N VAL A 217 0.83 24.63 -13.67
CA VAL A 217 0.56 23.22 -13.33
C VAL A 217 0.78 22.98 -11.83
N ALA A 218 1.87 23.50 -11.27
CA ALA A 218 2.17 23.40 -9.84
C ALA A 218 1.14 24.13 -8.96
N GLN A 219 0.59 25.26 -9.42
CA GLN A 219 -0.52 25.93 -8.73
C GLN A 219 -1.75 25.03 -8.70
N THR A 220 -2.07 24.37 -9.81
CA THR A 220 -3.16 23.39 -9.88
C THR A 220 -2.94 22.22 -8.90
N VAL A 221 -1.70 21.73 -8.77
CA VAL A 221 -1.32 20.73 -7.76
C VAL A 221 -1.56 21.25 -6.34
N LEU A 222 -1.18 22.49 -6.04
CA LEU A 222 -1.43 23.10 -4.74
C LEU A 222 -2.94 23.22 -4.45
N ASP A 223 -3.75 23.53 -5.45
CA ASP A 223 -5.20 23.66 -5.29
C ASP A 223 -5.86 22.29 -5.06
N GLN A 224 -5.42 21.25 -5.77
CA GLN A 224 -5.87 19.87 -5.53
C GLN A 224 -5.39 19.30 -4.19
N ALA A 225 -4.17 19.62 -3.77
CA ALA A 225 -3.68 19.23 -2.45
C ALA A 225 -4.56 19.85 -1.36
N GLN A 226 -4.94 21.13 -1.53
CA GLN A 226 -5.86 21.84 -0.65
C GLN A 226 -7.24 21.18 -0.59
N SER A 227 -7.74 20.63 -1.70
CA SER A 227 -9.01 19.90 -1.74
C SER A 227 -8.92 18.45 -1.25
N GLY A 228 -7.77 18.00 -0.73
CA GLY A 228 -7.61 16.67 -0.13
C GLY A 228 -7.12 15.58 -1.09
N ASN A 229 -6.65 15.92 -2.30
CA ASN A 229 -6.09 14.93 -3.23
C ASN A 229 -4.75 14.38 -2.69
N LYS A 230 -4.67 13.08 -2.43
CA LYS A 230 -3.51 12.43 -1.80
C LYS A 230 -2.26 12.47 -2.68
N GLN A 231 -2.40 12.28 -3.98
CA GLN A 231 -1.29 12.34 -4.94
C GLN A 231 -0.72 13.76 -4.98
N ALA A 232 -1.58 14.78 -5.09
CA ALA A 232 -1.15 16.17 -5.03
C ALA A 232 -0.46 16.51 -3.70
N GLN A 233 -0.97 16.00 -2.57
CA GLN A 233 -0.32 16.14 -1.27
C GLN A 233 1.08 15.53 -1.22
N GLN A 234 1.33 14.40 -1.88
CA GLN A 234 2.68 13.82 -1.98
C GLN A 234 3.65 14.72 -2.75
N ALA A 235 3.19 15.37 -3.82
CA ALA A 235 4.00 16.34 -4.56
C ALA A 235 4.41 17.53 -3.69
N VAL A 236 3.44 18.07 -2.93
CA VAL A 236 3.65 19.17 -1.99
C VAL A 236 4.58 18.75 -0.85
N GLU A 237 4.40 17.54 -0.31
CA GLU A 237 5.28 16.98 0.72
C GLU A 237 6.74 16.90 0.23
N GLN A 238 6.95 16.34 -0.96
CA GLN A 238 8.28 16.23 -1.54
C GLN A 238 8.90 17.61 -1.80
N ALA A 239 8.09 18.59 -2.24
CA ALA A 239 8.55 19.96 -2.44
C ALA A 239 9.01 20.62 -1.14
N VAL A 240 8.29 20.37 -0.04
CA VAL A 240 8.72 20.83 1.29
C VAL A 240 10.01 20.14 1.73
N ARG A 241 10.14 18.82 1.53
CA ARG A 241 11.37 18.09 1.86
C ARG A 241 12.58 18.65 1.13
N ASP A 242 12.47 18.89 -0.16
CA ASP A 242 13.57 19.38 -0.98
C ASP A 242 13.91 20.84 -0.66
N SER A 243 12.90 21.68 -0.40
CA SER A 243 13.11 23.07 -0.01
C SER A 243 13.75 23.20 1.39
N VAL A 244 13.36 22.35 2.35
CA VAL A 244 14.02 22.32 3.68
C VAL A 244 15.46 21.85 3.54
N LYS A 245 15.74 20.81 2.74
CA LYS A 245 17.11 20.35 2.48
C LYS A 245 17.96 21.41 1.78
N ALA A 246 17.37 22.19 0.88
CA ALA A 246 18.03 23.31 0.20
C ALA A 246 18.26 24.53 1.11
N GLY A 247 17.63 24.56 2.29
CA GLY A 247 17.74 25.65 3.24
C GLY A 247 16.79 26.83 2.96
N ASP A 248 15.86 26.70 2.01
CA ASP A 248 14.90 27.77 1.64
C ASP A 248 14.05 28.22 2.84
N TYR A 249 13.80 27.29 3.78
CA TYR A 249 13.04 27.54 5.00
C TYR A 249 13.89 27.72 6.26
N ASN A 250 15.21 27.89 6.15
CA ASN A 250 16.07 28.05 7.32
C ASN A 250 15.69 29.26 8.17
N HIS A 251 15.25 30.37 7.56
CA HIS A 251 14.79 31.55 8.29
C HIS A 251 13.56 31.23 9.17
N LEU A 252 12.59 30.51 8.61
CA LEU A 252 11.36 30.11 9.29
C LEU A 252 11.68 29.10 10.42
N LEU A 253 12.46 28.07 10.11
CA LEU A 253 12.84 27.05 11.08
C LEU A 253 13.71 27.64 12.21
N ASN A 254 14.62 28.56 11.92
CA ASN A 254 15.40 29.25 12.94
C ASN A 254 14.54 30.16 13.83
N SER A 255 13.49 30.78 13.27
CA SER A 255 12.57 31.63 14.03
C SER A 255 11.65 30.85 14.98
N THR A 256 11.35 29.58 14.66
CA THR A 256 10.53 28.71 15.52
C THR A 256 11.35 27.68 16.31
N ALA A 257 12.68 27.74 16.20
CA ALA A 257 13.60 26.84 16.89
C ALA A 257 13.55 27.03 18.40
N GLN A 258 13.27 25.96 19.13
CA GLN A 258 13.37 25.88 20.58
C GLN A 258 14.51 24.94 20.97
N PRO A 259 15.18 25.16 22.11
CA PRO A 259 16.08 24.18 22.69
C PRO A 259 15.37 22.83 22.85
N PHE A 260 16.00 21.78 22.37
CA PHE A 260 15.52 20.41 22.44
C PHE A 260 16.56 19.59 23.21
N SER A 261 16.16 19.15 24.40
CA SER A 261 16.87 18.10 25.12
C SER A 261 16.18 16.78 24.78
N PRO A 262 16.89 15.78 24.22
CA PRO A 262 16.32 14.46 23.91
C PRO A 262 15.71 13.72 25.12
N ASP A 263 15.94 14.20 26.34
CA ASP A 263 15.57 13.54 27.61
C ASP A 263 14.27 14.03 28.26
N ASN A 264 13.47 14.89 27.62
CA ASN A 264 12.22 15.39 28.24
C ASN A 264 10.97 14.93 27.47
N THR A 265 10.49 13.71 27.77
CA THR A 265 9.09 13.34 27.51
C THR A 265 8.22 13.92 28.63
N THR A 266 7.82 15.19 28.48
CA THR A 266 6.73 15.81 29.26
C THR A 266 5.59 16.22 28.34
N ASP A 267 4.38 15.90 28.81
CA ASP A 267 3.05 16.17 28.29
C ASP A 267 2.80 17.69 28.04
N PRO A 268 2.22 18.11 26.89
CA PRO A 268 2.01 19.53 26.58
C PRO A 268 0.68 20.05 27.13
N THR A 269 0.59 20.25 28.44
CA THR A 269 -0.46 21.11 29.06
C THR A 269 0.09 21.92 30.23
N GLN A 270 1.11 22.75 29.99
CA GLN A 270 1.37 23.87 30.89
C GLN A 270 2.16 24.99 30.21
N THR A 271 1.51 26.13 29.99
CA THR A 271 2.12 27.39 29.54
C THR A 271 2.36 28.31 30.72
N THR A 272 3.61 28.68 30.97
CA THR A 272 3.97 29.96 31.61
C THR A 272 5.24 30.54 30.98
N PRO A 273 5.37 31.88 30.88
CA PRO A 273 6.45 32.53 30.16
C PRO A 273 7.64 32.81 31.07
N SER A 274 8.84 32.43 30.63
CA SER A 274 10.10 32.89 31.21
C SER A 274 10.59 34.13 30.48
N THR A 275 10.37 35.31 31.06
CA THR A 275 11.13 36.53 30.74
C THR A 275 12.39 36.55 31.58
N GLY A 276 13.51 36.17 30.97
CA GLY A 276 14.85 36.43 31.50
C GLY A 276 15.29 37.86 31.14
N THR A 277 15.41 38.71 32.15
CA THR A 277 16.15 39.98 32.03
C THR A 277 17.54 39.76 32.61
N GLY A 278 18.56 39.78 31.76
CA GLY A 278 19.96 39.72 32.16
C GLY A 278 20.35 40.95 32.96
N THR A 279 20.76 40.75 34.20
CA THR A 279 21.44 41.76 35.01
C THR A 279 22.90 41.84 34.58
N THR A 280 23.23 42.88 33.82
CA THR A 280 24.60 43.36 33.65
C THR A 280 25.15 43.77 35.01
N THR A 281 26.13 43.03 35.53
CA THR A 281 26.99 43.49 36.62
C THR A 281 27.81 44.68 36.12
N LYS A 282 27.50 45.88 36.63
CA LYS A 282 28.40 47.04 36.58
C LYS A 282 29.71 46.67 37.26
N THR A 283 30.73 46.33 36.48
CA THR A 283 32.11 46.56 36.90
C THR A 283 32.25 48.06 37.12
N LYS A 284 32.73 48.45 38.30
CA LYS A 284 33.15 49.82 38.56
C LYS A 284 34.25 50.13 37.55
N ASP A 285 34.00 51.08 36.66
CA ASP A 285 35.05 51.67 35.86
C ASP A 285 36.16 52.15 36.81
N GLY A 286 37.39 51.77 36.47
CA GLY A 286 38.58 52.30 37.14
C GLY A 286 38.56 53.81 37.04
N VAL A 287 38.86 54.48 38.14
CA VAL A 287 39.02 55.93 38.17
C VAL A 287 40.08 56.30 37.13
N ASP A 288 39.72 57.11 36.14
CA ASP A 288 40.68 57.66 35.19
C ASP A 288 41.81 58.34 35.97
N GLY A 289 43.04 57.93 35.69
CA GLY A 289 44.23 58.58 36.23
C GLY A 289 44.19 60.06 35.85
N VAL A 290 44.34 60.93 36.85
CA VAL A 290 44.42 62.38 36.66
C VAL A 290 45.44 62.68 35.58
N ASN A 291 45.02 63.29 34.47
CA ASN A 291 45.95 63.75 33.43
C ASN A 291 47.04 64.59 34.09
N GLY A 292 48.29 64.16 33.94
CA GLY A 292 49.44 64.96 34.33
C GLY A 292 49.37 66.30 33.62
N LYS A 293 49.49 67.39 34.37
CA LYS A 293 49.69 68.72 33.78
C LYS A 293 50.91 68.63 32.86
N ASP A 294 50.74 69.01 31.60
CA ASP A 294 51.86 69.18 30.68
C ASP A 294 52.88 70.13 31.35
N GLY A 295 54.04 69.58 31.64
CA GLY A 295 55.16 70.36 32.16
C GLY A 295 55.62 71.32 31.08
N THR A 296 55.61 72.61 31.39
CA THR A 296 56.42 73.59 30.68
C THR A 296 57.83 73.05 30.51
N ASN A 297 58.27 72.96 29.26
CA ASN A 297 59.56 72.48 28.76
C ASN A 297 60.72 72.52 29.79
N GLY A 298 61.35 71.35 30.02
CA GLY A 298 62.80 71.33 30.27
C GLY A 298 63.38 70.57 31.48
N LYS A 299 62.70 69.62 32.13
CA LYS A 299 63.37 68.68 33.07
C LYS A 299 62.72 67.29 33.05
N ASP A 300 63.53 66.25 32.85
CA ASP A 300 63.11 64.85 32.89
C ASP A 300 62.48 64.51 34.25
N GLY A 301 61.30 63.90 34.20
CA GLY A 301 60.55 63.47 35.39
C GLY A 301 61.26 62.32 36.11
N VAL A 302 61.28 62.39 37.45
CA VAL A 302 61.90 61.40 38.34
C VAL A 302 61.26 60.02 38.16
N ASN A 303 62.07 58.97 38.00
CA ASN A 303 61.61 57.57 37.89
C ASN A 303 60.68 57.21 39.06
N GLY A 304 59.46 56.77 38.72
CA GLY A 304 58.45 56.31 39.69
C GLY A 304 58.90 55.03 40.40
N LYS A 305 58.59 54.91 41.70
CA LYS A 305 58.87 53.73 42.51
C LYS A 305 58.09 52.51 42.00
N ASP A 306 58.77 51.38 41.88
CA ASP A 306 58.17 50.10 41.50
C ASP A 306 57.06 49.67 42.48
N ALA A 307 55.98 49.10 41.93
CA ALA A 307 54.81 48.66 42.68
C ALA A 307 55.15 47.45 43.58
N PRO A 308 54.55 47.35 44.78
CA PRO A 308 54.75 46.21 45.65
C PRO A 308 54.21 44.92 44.99
N PRO A 309 54.85 43.76 45.24
CA PRO A 309 54.47 42.49 44.64
C PRO A 309 53.03 42.12 44.99
N VAL A 310 52.27 41.72 43.97
CA VAL A 310 50.86 41.33 44.08
C VAL A 310 50.75 39.95 44.73
N ASP A 311 49.99 39.86 45.83
CA ASP A 311 49.66 38.59 46.47
C ASP A 311 48.58 37.84 45.66
N VAL A 312 48.98 36.73 45.03
CA VAL A 312 48.13 35.89 44.18
C VAL A 312 47.47 34.73 44.93
N SER A 313 47.69 34.60 46.24
CA SER A 313 47.24 33.45 47.03
C SER A 313 45.71 33.30 47.05
N GLY A 314 44.98 34.43 47.05
CA GLY A 314 43.51 34.43 46.99
C GLY A 314 42.95 33.89 45.66
N ILE A 315 43.65 34.16 44.55
CA ILE A 315 43.26 33.70 43.21
C ILE A 315 43.48 32.18 43.11
N ILE A 316 44.61 31.69 43.63
CA ILE A 316 44.94 30.26 43.63
C ILE A 316 43.89 29.45 44.43
N ASN A 317 43.48 29.97 45.59
CA ASN A 317 42.45 29.31 46.42
C ASN A 317 41.08 29.28 45.75
N ALA A 318 40.69 30.36 45.06
CA ALA A 318 39.44 30.42 44.31
C ALA A 318 39.42 29.43 43.14
N ILE A 319 40.54 29.29 42.41
CA ILE A 319 40.68 28.32 41.31
C ILE A 319 40.56 26.89 41.83
N SER A 320 41.21 26.56 42.95
CA SER A 320 41.11 25.23 43.57
C SER A 320 39.69 24.89 44.05
N ALA A 321 38.97 25.86 44.61
CA ALA A 321 37.58 25.69 45.02
C ALA A 321 36.65 25.43 43.81
N LEU A 322 36.85 26.17 42.72
CA LEU A 322 36.11 25.99 41.47
C LEU A 322 36.39 24.63 40.84
N ALA A 323 37.65 24.20 40.79
CA ALA A 323 38.03 22.88 40.27
C ALA A 323 37.37 21.74 41.06
N THR A 324 37.32 21.88 42.37
CA THR A 324 36.65 20.90 43.26
C THR A 324 35.14 20.84 43.02
N SER A 325 34.50 22.00 42.84
CA SER A 325 33.07 22.09 42.52
C SER A 325 32.74 21.46 41.16
N ILE A 326 33.54 21.75 40.13
CA ILE A 326 33.38 21.16 38.79
C ILE A 326 33.53 19.64 38.85
N ALA A 327 34.55 19.13 39.54
CA ALA A 327 34.75 17.69 39.70
C ALA A 327 33.59 17.00 40.43
N SER A 328 32.98 17.67 41.42
CA SER A 328 31.79 17.18 42.12
C SER A 328 30.57 17.09 41.19
N HIS A 329 30.32 18.14 40.39
CA HIS A 329 29.22 18.12 39.41
C HIS A 329 29.42 17.06 38.33
N PHE A 330 30.65 16.84 37.85
CA PHE A 330 30.94 15.77 36.90
C PHE A 330 30.62 14.38 37.47
N LYS A 331 30.95 14.12 38.75
CA LYS A 331 30.60 12.85 39.41
C LYS A 331 29.08 12.67 39.53
N GLN A 332 28.34 13.72 39.87
CA GLN A 332 26.87 13.66 39.92
C GLN A 332 26.26 13.40 38.54
N LEU A 333 26.80 14.03 37.49
CA LEU A 333 26.34 13.83 36.12
C LEU A 333 26.61 12.39 35.67
N GLN A 334 27.80 11.86 35.95
CA GLN A 334 28.16 10.49 35.62
C GLN A 334 27.24 9.47 36.31
N SER A 335 26.94 9.68 37.60
CA SER A 335 25.99 8.84 38.34
C SER A 335 24.60 8.84 37.73
N LYS A 336 24.10 9.98 37.27
CA LYS A 336 22.79 10.08 36.60
C LYS A 336 22.80 9.42 35.22
N THR A 337 23.89 9.54 34.47
CA THR A 337 24.05 8.84 33.19
C THR A 337 23.98 7.33 33.38
N ASP A 338 24.64 6.78 34.41
CA ASP A 338 24.61 5.35 34.72
C ASP A 338 23.21 4.87 35.11
N GLU A 339 22.45 5.68 35.85
CA GLU A 339 21.05 5.43 36.22
C GLU A 339 20.15 5.37 34.98
N VAL A 340 20.26 6.36 34.07
CA VAL A 340 19.49 6.38 32.80
C VAL A 340 19.84 5.18 31.92
N ILE A 341 21.12 4.78 31.84
CA ILE A 341 21.53 3.58 31.10
C ILE A 341 20.91 2.31 31.71
N ALA A 342 20.80 2.23 33.04
CA ALA A 342 20.18 1.10 33.73
C ALA A 342 18.67 1.04 33.45
N GLU A 343 17.96 2.17 33.48
CA GLU A 343 16.53 2.25 33.14
C GLU A 343 16.27 1.90 31.68
N GLN A 344 17.07 2.41 30.74
CA GLN A 344 16.94 2.06 29.32
C GLN A 344 17.12 0.56 29.08
N LYS A 345 18.07 -0.09 29.77
CA LYS A 345 18.25 -1.55 29.72
C LYS A 345 17.05 -2.31 30.28
N LEU A 346 16.38 -1.78 31.31
CA LEU A 346 15.17 -2.38 31.87
C LEU A 346 14.00 -2.25 30.88
N THR A 347 13.79 -1.05 30.34
CA THR A 347 12.74 -0.76 29.35
C THR A 347 12.90 -1.62 28.09
N THR A 348 14.13 -1.76 27.59
CA THR A 348 14.44 -2.62 26.45
C THR A 348 14.09 -4.09 26.73
N ARG A 349 14.37 -4.58 27.94
CA ARG A 349 13.97 -5.95 28.34
C ARG A 349 12.46 -6.11 28.36
N VAL A 350 11.71 -5.16 28.91
CA VAL A 350 10.25 -5.20 28.95
C VAL A 350 9.65 -5.19 27.54
N ILE A 351 10.18 -4.35 26.65
CA ILE A 351 9.75 -4.28 25.24
C ILE A 351 10.02 -5.61 24.54
N ASN A 352 11.21 -6.20 24.72
CA ASN A 352 11.54 -7.48 24.08
C ASN A 352 10.61 -8.59 24.57
N THR A 353 10.37 -8.71 25.88
CA THR A 353 9.42 -9.70 26.43
C THR A 353 8.01 -9.51 25.87
N LYS A 354 7.53 -8.26 25.76
CA LYS A 354 6.21 -7.98 25.17
C LYS A 354 6.15 -8.28 23.68
N THR A 355 7.25 -8.07 22.97
CA THR A 355 7.37 -8.40 21.54
C THR A 355 7.30 -9.91 21.34
N ASP A 356 7.99 -10.69 22.19
CA ASP A 356 7.95 -12.15 22.15
C ASP A 356 6.53 -12.69 22.46
N GLU A 357 5.84 -12.13 23.46
CA GLU A 357 4.43 -12.46 23.76
C GLU A 357 3.50 -12.17 22.57
N ILE A 358 3.71 -11.05 21.87
CA ILE A 358 2.94 -10.70 20.67
C ILE A 358 3.23 -11.67 19.52
N LEU A 359 4.51 -12.02 19.32
CA LEU A 359 4.92 -12.94 18.27
C LEU A 359 4.36 -14.36 18.49
N GLU A 360 4.32 -14.83 19.74
CA GLU A 360 3.67 -16.09 20.11
C GLU A 360 2.17 -16.05 19.80
N LYS A 361 1.47 -14.95 20.13
CA LYS A 361 0.05 -14.76 19.81
C LYS A 361 -0.21 -14.73 18.31
N GLN A 362 0.62 -14.01 17.54
CA GLN A 362 0.52 -13.99 16.08
C GLN A 362 0.73 -15.38 15.47
N THR A 363 1.66 -16.16 16.02
CA THR A 363 1.91 -17.54 15.60
C THR A 363 0.66 -18.42 15.81
N LYS A 364 -0.02 -18.28 16.96
CA LYS A 364 -1.28 -19.01 17.23
C LYS A 364 -2.41 -18.59 16.28
N VAL A 365 -2.50 -17.30 15.92
CA VAL A 365 -3.48 -16.83 14.92
C VAL A 365 -3.19 -17.43 13.53
N VAL A 366 -1.92 -17.46 13.11
CA VAL A 366 -1.53 -18.07 11.82
C VAL A 366 -1.90 -19.56 11.80
N GLN A 367 -1.62 -20.29 12.89
CA GLN A 367 -2.01 -21.71 13.01
C GLN A 367 -3.55 -21.88 12.96
N ALA A 368 -4.31 -20.99 13.60
CA ALA A 368 -5.76 -21.02 13.53
C ALA A 368 -6.28 -20.77 12.10
N VAL A 369 -5.72 -19.79 11.39
CA VAL A 369 -6.08 -19.50 9.98
C VAL A 369 -5.76 -20.68 9.07
N GLN A 370 -4.59 -21.31 9.24
CA GLN A 370 -4.24 -22.54 8.50
C GLN A 370 -5.23 -23.68 8.77
N SER A 371 -5.71 -23.81 10.02
CA SER A 371 -6.74 -24.80 10.35
C SER A 371 -8.09 -24.51 9.69
N LEU A 372 -8.43 -23.24 9.46
CA LEU A 372 -9.64 -22.83 8.75
C LEU A 372 -9.52 -23.06 7.25
N ASP A 373 -8.33 -22.84 6.67
CA ASP A 373 -8.06 -23.10 5.26
C ASP A 373 -8.21 -24.59 4.93
N MET A 374 -7.62 -25.48 5.75
CA MET A 374 -7.82 -26.93 5.63
C MET A 374 -9.29 -27.34 5.76
N LYS A 375 -10.08 -26.66 6.59
CA LYS A 375 -11.53 -26.89 6.70
C LYS A 375 -12.29 -26.36 5.47
N GLY A 376 -11.83 -25.27 4.86
CA GLY A 376 -12.35 -24.74 3.60
C GLY A 376 -12.15 -25.71 2.44
N GLU A 377 -10.98 -26.33 2.34
CA GLU A 377 -10.71 -27.41 1.38
C GLU A 377 -11.62 -28.61 1.60
N LEU A 378 -11.85 -29.02 2.86
CA LEU A 378 -12.78 -30.10 3.19
C LEU A 378 -14.23 -29.77 2.78
N ILE A 379 -14.67 -28.52 2.97
CA ILE A 379 -16.00 -28.06 2.55
C ILE A 379 -16.10 -28.08 1.02
N ASN A 380 -15.08 -27.59 0.31
CA ASN A 380 -15.03 -27.61 -1.15
C ASN A 380 -15.02 -29.04 -1.71
N GLY A 381 -14.31 -29.97 -1.06
CA GLY A 381 -14.34 -31.39 -1.38
C GLY A 381 -15.75 -31.98 -1.25
N LYS A 382 -16.43 -31.74 -0.12
CA LYS A 382 -17.81 -32.19 0.09
C LYS A 382 -18.80 -31.55 -0.89
N LEU A 383 -18.58 -30.31 -1.30
CA LEU A 383 -19.38 -29.65 -2.34
C LEU A 383 -19.15 -30.30 -3.71
N GLY A 384 -17.90 -30.68 -4.00
CA GLY A 384 -17.55 -31.50 -5.16
C GLY A 384 -18.29 -32.84 -5.19
N ASP A 385 -18.39 -33.53 -4.05
CA ASP A 385 -19.15 -34.78 -3.93
C ASP A 385 -20.66 -34.57 -4.16
N ILE A 386 -21.22 -33.46 -3.67
CA ILE A 386 -22.63 -33.08 -3.92
C ILE A 386 -22.87 -32.83 -5.41
N ILE A 387 -21.97 -32.12 -6.08
CA ILE A 387 -22.03 -31.86 -7.52
C ILE A 387 -21.88 -33.18 -8.31
N GLY A 388 -20.98 -34.06 -7.88
CA GLY A 388 -20.79 -35.39 -8.46
C GLY A 388 -22.05 -36.26 -8.35
N ASN A 389 -22.72 -36.24 -7.19
CA ASN A 389 -24.01 -36.92 -7.01
C ASN A 389 -25.11 -36.32 -7.89
N GLY A 390 -25.12 -35.01 -8.12
CA GLY A 390 -26.01 -34.35 -9.08
C GLY A 390 -25.81 -34.84 -10.52
N LYS A 391 -24.56 -35.12 -10.93
CA LYS A 391 -24.28 -35.73 -12.24
C LYS A 391 -24.81 -37.15 -12.36
N LEU A 392 -24.67 -37.96 -11.30
CA LEU A 392 -25.21 -39.33 -11.27
C LEU A 392 -26.74 -39.36 -11.40
N VAL A 393 -27.42 -38.34 -10.85
CA VAL A 393 -28.87 -38.14 -11.02
C VAL A 393 -29.23 -37.87 -12.46
N ASN A 394 -28.53 -36.96 -13.14
CA ASN A 394 -28.79 -36.67 -14.54
C ASN A 394 -28.57 -37.91 -15.42
N GLN A 395 -27.53 -38.69 -15.15
CA GLN A 395 -27.29 -39.95 -15.85
C GLN A 395 -28.45 -40.94 -15.69
N LYS A 396 -29.00 -41.09 -14.47
CA LYS A 396 -30.17 -41.95 -14.25
C LYS A 396 -31.44 -41.43 -14.92
N ILE A 397 -31.60 -40.11 -15.02
CA ILE A 397 -32.70 -39.50 -15.79
C ILE A 397 -32.54 -39.84 -17.27
N ASP A 398 -31.33 -39.77 -17.82
CA ASP A 398 -31.05 -40.13 -19.20
C ASP A 398 -31.29 -41.61 -19.48
N ASP A 399 -30.91 -42.49 -18.55
CA ASP A 399 -31.21 -43.93 -18.64
C ASP A 399 -32.72 -44.18 -18.69
N VAL A 400 -33.51 -43.52 -17.83
CA VAL A 400 -34.98 -43.60 -17.84
C VAL A 400 -35.57 -43.04 -19.14
N VAL A 401 -35.03 -41.93 -19.66
CA VAL A 401 -35.45 -41.34 -20.94
C VAL A 401 -35.16 -42.28 -22.10
N ASN A 402 -34.03 -42.99 -22.07
CA ASN A 402 -33.68 -43.99 -23.07
C ASN A 402 -34.58 -45.23 -22.98
N GLU A 403 -34.96 -45.67 -21.78
CA GLU A 403 -35.93 -46.75 -21.57
C GLU A 403 -37.36 -46.36 -22.03
N LEU A 404 -37.74 -45.08 -21.88
CA LEU A 404 -38.96 -44.53 -22.46
C LEU A 404 -38.93 -44.53 -24.01
N ARG A 405 -37.76 -44.28 -24.61
CA ARG A 405 -37.58 -44.36 -26.07
C ARG A 405 -37.70 -45.80 -26.58
N THR A 406 -37.14 -46.78 -25.89
CA THR A 406 -37.29 -48.19 -26.28
C THR A 406 -38.75 -48.65 -26.13
N THR A 407 -39.49 -48.14 -25.14
CA THR A 407 -40.94 -48.39 -24.99
C THR A 407 -41.75 -47.80 -26.15
N LYS A 408 -41.35 -46.63 -26.67
CA LYS A 408 -41.91 -46.04 -27.91
C LYS A 408 -41.67 -46.96 -29.12
N ASP A 409 -40.53 -47.62 -29.20
CA ASP A 409 -40.22 -48.59 -30.26
C ASP A 409 -41.05 -49.88 -30.13
N VAL A 410 -41.39 -50.32 -28.91
CA VAL A 410 -42.34 -51.42 -28.68
C VAL A 410 -43.75 -51.05 -29.16
N THR A 411 -44.15 -49.78 -28.98
CA THR A 411 -45.44 -49.27 -29.49
C THR A 411 -45.45 -49.25 -31.02
N LYS A 412 -44.31 -48.94 -31.64
CA LYS A 412 -44.10 -49.00 -33.09
C LYS A 412 -44.13 -50.44 -33.62
N LEU A 413 -43.51 -51.39 -32.93
CA LEU A 413 -43.57 -52.83 -33.27
C LEU A 413 -45.01 -53.37 -33.20
N GLY A 414 -45.81 -52.92 -32.22
CA GLY A 414 -47.24 -53.23 -32.17
C GLY A 414 -48.02 -52.68 -33.37
N LEU A 415 -47.74 -51.43 -33.75
CA LEU A 415 -48.30 -50.79 -34.95
C LEU A 415 -47.90 -51.50 -36.25
N ASP A 416 -46.64 -51.94 -36.36
CA ASP A 416 -46.14 -52.69 -37.51
C ASP A 416 -46.78 -54.09 -37.59
N SER A 417 -46.99 -54.76 -36.44
CA SER A 417 -47.71 -56.04 -36.39
C SER A 417 -49.20 -55.90 -36.75
N ILE A 418 -49.86 -54.79 -36.38
CA ILE A 418 -51.22 -54.46 -36.82
C ILE A 418 -51.26 -54.17 -38.32
N ARG A 419 -50.24 -53.51 -38.86
CA ARG A 419 -50.12 -53.26 -40.30
C ARG A 419 -49.94 -54.56 -41.07
N ASP A 420 -49.07 -55.44 -40.61
CA ASP A 420 -48.81 -56.75 -41.22
C ASP A 420 -50.05 -57.66 -41.16
N ALA A 421 -50.80 -57.59 -40.05
CA ALA A 421 -52.09 -58.23 -39.88
C ALA A 421 -53.18 -57.76 -40.86
N LEU A 422 -53.20 -56.46 -41.16
CA LEU A 422 -54.10 -55.84 -42.15
C LEU A 422 -53.70 -56.21 -43.58
N GLU A 423 -52.39 -56.24 -43.88
CA GLU A 423 -51.85 -56.62 -45.18
C GLU A 423 -52.13 -58.10 -45.52
N HIS A 424 -52.19 -58.98 -44.51
CA HIS A 424 -52.45 -60.42 -44.68
C HIS A 424 -53.93 -60.83 -44.54
N GLY A 425 -54.87 -59.88 -44.53
CA GLY A 425 -56.30 -60.17 -44.64
C GLY A 425 -56.91 -60.90 -43.44
N MET A 426 -56.41 -60.65 -42.22
CA MET A 426 -57.05 -61.20 -41.02
C MET A 426 -58.46 -60.62 -40.81
N SER A 427 -59.40 -61.44 -40.31
CA SER A 427 -60.75 -60.97 -40.04
C SER A 427 -60.75 -59.83 -39.02
N GLY A 428 -61.58 -58.80 -39.25
CA GLY A 428 -61.60 -57.58 -38.41
C GLY A 428 -61.80 -57.84 -36.91
N LYS A 429 -62.40 -58.98 -36.54
CA LYS A 429 -62.57 -59.39 -35.13
C LYS A 429 -61.22 -59.71 -34.45
N LEU A 430 -60.31 -60.38 -35.16
CA LEU A 430 -58.98 -60.72 -34.64
C LEU A 430 -58.06 -59.51 -34.59
N ILE A 431 -58.20 -58.59 -35.55
CA ILE A 431 -57.48 -57.30 -35.57
C ILE A 431 -57.88 -56.44 -34.37
N ASN A 432 -59.18 -56.30 -34.10
CA ASN A 432 -59.66 -55.55 -32.93
C ASN A 432 -59.18 -56.18 -31.61
N GLN A 433 -59.22 -57.52 -31.50
CA GLN A 433 -58.70 -58.21 -30.32
C GLN A 433 -57.20 -57.95 -30.10
N LYS A 434 -56.39 -57.94 -31.17
CA LYS A 434 -54.94 -57.66 -31.07
C LYS A 434 -54.64 -56.20 -30.75
N ILE A 435 -55.47 -55.27 -31.24
CA ILE A 435 -55.39 -53.85 -30.88
C ILE A 435 -55.71 -53.67 -29.39
N ASP A 436 -56.77 -54.30 -28.88
CA ASP A 436 -57.17 -54.21 -27.47
C ASP A 436 -56.12 -54.85 -26.54
N GLU A 437 -55.55 -56.01 -26.91
CA GLU A 437 -54.44 -56.66 -26.19
C GLU A 437 -53.19 -55.75 -26.14
N ALA A 438 -52.84 -55.10 -27.26
CA ALA A 438 -51.69 -54.18 -27.34
C ALA A 438 -51.92 -52.90 -26.52
N ILE A 439 -53.13 -52.34 -26.54
CA ILE A 439 -53.50 -51.16 -25.75
C ILE A 439 -53.44 -51.46 -24.25
N GLU A 440 -53.95 -52.61 -23.81
CA GLU A 440 -53.89 -52.98 -22.38
C GLU A 440 -52.47 -53.28 -21.90
N GLN A 441 -51.64 -53.94 -22.72
CA GLN A 441 -50.22 -54.13 -22.37
C GLN A 441 -49.46 -52.79 -22.28
N ALA A 442 -49.72 -51.85 -23.19
CA ALA A 442 -49.12 -50.51 -23.13
C ALA A 442 -49.56 -49.71 -21.89
N LYS A 443 -50.83 -49.82 -21.48
CA LYS A 443 -51.33 -49.19 -20.23
C LYS A 443 -50.67 -49.77 -18.98
N ILE A 444 -50.53 -51.09 -18.90
CA ILE A 444 -49.86 -51.77 -17.78
C ILE A 444 -48.39 -51.38 -17.71
N GLY A 445 -47.68 -51.35 -18.85
CA GLY A 445 -46.29 -50.91 -18.95
C GLY A 445 -46.10 -49.47 -18.48
N ASN A 446 -46.91 -48.54 -18.99
CA ASN A 446 -46.83 -47.13 -18.61
C ASN A 446 -47.16 -46.90 -17.13
N LYS A 447 -48.12 -47.64 -16.55
CA LYS A 447 -48.46 -47.52 -15.13
C LYS A 447 -47.35 -48.02 -14.22
N ASN A 448 -46.71 -49.14 -14.57
CA ASN A 448 -45.58 -49.67 -13.81
C ASN A 448 -44.36 -48.74 -13.90
N LEU A 449 -44.07 -48.20 -15.08
CA LEU A 449 -42.97 -47.26 -15.28
C LEU A 449 -43.18 -45.94 -14.51
N ALA A 450 -44.40 -45.39 -14.54
CA ALA A 450 -44.75 -44.20 -13.76
C ALA A 450 -44.60 -44.43 -12.24
N ASN A 451 -44.99 -45.62 -11.75
CA ASN A 451 -44.84 -45.97 -10.34
C ASN A 451 -43.36 -46.13 -9.95
N THR A 452 -42.53 -46.77 -10.78
CA THR A 452 -41.09 -46.92 -10.55
C THR A 452 -40.38 -45.56 -10.57
N PHE A 453 -40.74 -44.69 -11.51
CA PHE A 453 -40.19 -43.34 -11.59
C PHE A 453 -40.57 -42.50 -10.37
N LYS A 454 -41.82 -42.60 -9.92
CA LYS A 454 -42.29 -41.94 -8.69
C LYS A 454 -41.52 -42.43 -7.46
N ASP A 455 -41.36 -43.75 -7.29
CA ASP A 455 -40.60 -44.32 -6.15
C ASP A 455 -39.11 -43.90 -6.18
N ALA A 456 -38.51 -43.79 -7.36
CA ALA A 456 -37.14 -43.30 -7.52
C ALA A 456 -37.01 -41.82 -7.13
N ILE A 457 -37.94 -40.97 -7.55
CA ILE A 457 -37.99 -39.56 -7.16
C ILE A 457 -38.20 -39.43 -5.64
N ASP A 458 -39.16 -40.16 -5.08
CA ASP A 458 -39.49 -40.08 -3.65
C ASP A 458 -38.29 -40.52 -2.78
N LYS A 459 -37.57 -41.59 -3.16
CA LYS A 459 -36.33 -42.01 -2.50
C LYS A 459 -35.23 -40.96 -2.60
N GLN A 460 -35.12 -40.28 -3.73
CA GLN A 460 -34.11 -39.24 -3.93
C GLN A 460 -34.41 -37.97 -3.12
N ILE A 461 -35.68 -37.55 -3.07
CA ILE A 461 -36.12 -36.44 -2.23
C ILE A 461 -35.82 -36.75 -0.75
N ALA A 462 -36.09 -37.98 -0.31
CA ALA A 462 -35.76 -38.41 1.05
C ALA A 462 -34.24 -38.38 1.34
N GLN A 463 -33.42 -38.85 0.40
CA GLN A 463 -31.96 -38.80 0.55
C GLN A 463 -31.41 -37.36 0.59
N GLN A 464 -31.95 -36.48 -0.26
CA GLN A 464 -31.57 -35.07 -0.27
C GLN A 464 -31.97 -34.37 1.03
N ALA A 465 -33.15 -34.69 1.58
CA ALA A 465 -33.59 -34.17 2.88
C ALA A 465 -32.62 -34.57 4.01
N ILE A 466 -32.23 -35.85 4.07
CA ILE A 466 -31.24 -36.33 5.07
C ILE A 466 -29.90 -35.61 4.93
N GLN A 467 -29.44 -35.36 3.71
CA GLN A 467 -28.18 -34.66 3.49
C GLN A 467 -28.26 -33.18 3.87
N ASN A 468 -29.39 -32.54 3.62
CA ASN A 468 -29.64 -31.16 4.04
C ASN A 468 -29.67 -31.04 5.58
N GLU A 469 -30.29 -31.99 6.28
CA GLU A 469 -30.28 -32.04 7.75
C GLU A 469 -28.86 -32.20 8.31
N LYS A 470 -28.02 -33.07 7.72
CA LYS A 470 -26.61 -33.20 8.12
C LYS A 470 -25.83 -31.91 7.93
N THR A 471 -26.04 -31.22 6.81
CA THR A 471 -25.40 -29.93 6.55
C THR A 471 -25.86 -28.87 7.55
N LEU A 472 -27.16 -28.81 7.86
CA LEU A 472 -27.71 -27.85 8.82
C LEU A 472 -27.18 -28.09 10.24
N SER A 473 -27.03 -29.36 10.63
CA SER A 473 -26.40 -29.75 11.89
C SER A 473 -24.95 -29.27 11.95
N ALA A 474 -24.15 -29.53 10.91
CA ALA A 474 -22.76 -29.07 10.85
C ALA A 474 -22.61 -27.53 10.90
N ILE A 475 -23.53 -26.79 10.27
CA ILE A 475 -23.57 -25.33 10.35
C ILE A 475 -23.86 -24.87 11.78
N THR A 476 -24.74 -25.57 12.49
CA THR A 476 -25.09 -25.27 13.88
C THR A 476 -23.91 -25.50 14.82
N ASP A 477 -23.14 -26.57 14.60
CA ASP A 477 -21.92 -26.86 15.36
C ASP A 477 -20.86 -25.78 15.14
N ILE A 478 -20.63 -25.35 13.90
CA ILE A 478 -19.70 -24.26 13.56
C ILE A 478 -20.11 -22.96 14.25
N LYS A 479 -21.41 -22.63 14.24
CA LYS A 479 -21.95 -21.43 14.90
C LYS A 479 -21.70 -21.48 16.42
N THR A 480 -21.84 -22.64 17.03
CA THR A 480 -21.57 -22.83 18.46
C THR A 480 -20.09 -22.61 18.78
N ILE A 481 -19.19 -23.23 18.02
CA ILE A 481 -17.73 -23.08 18.19
C ILE A 481 -17.32 -21.62 18.02
N LEU A 482 -17.85 -20.92 17.02
CA LEU A 482 -17.53 -19.52 16.78
C LEU A 482 -17.98 -18.63 17.93
N ASN A 483 -19.17 -18.88 18.49
CA ASN A 483 -19.68 -18.12 19.63
C ASN A 483 -18.87 -18.36 20.90
N GLU A 484 -18.37 -19.57 21.12
CA GLU A 484 -17.46 -19.87 22.24
C GLU A 484 -16.14 -19.13 22.08
N GLN A 485 -15.55 -19.13 20.88
CA GLN A 485 -14.32 -18.40 20.60
C GLN A 485 -14.48 -16.89 20.83
N ILE A 486 -15.57 -16.30 20.34
CA ILE A 486 -15.88 -14.87 20.56
C ILE A 486 -15.96 -14.55 22.05
N LYS A 487 -16.60 -15.41 22.86
CA LYS A 487 -16.65 -15.22 24.33
C LYS A 487 -15.26 -15.29 24.97
N THR A 488 -14.42 -16.22 24.54
CA THR A 488 -13.04 -16.33 25.04
C THR A 488 -12.23 -15.09 24.69
N ASP A 489 -12.33 -14.59 23.46
CA ASP A 489 -11.59 -13.42 23.01
C ASP A 489 -12.07 -12.14 23.73
N GLN A 490 -13.38 -12.00 23.96
CA GLN A 490 -13.93 -10.92 24.78
C GLN A 490 -13.43 -10.98 26.23
N ALA A 491 -13.36 -12.17 26.83
CA ALA A 491 -12.82 -12.33 28.19
C ALA A 491 -11.33 -11.95 28.27
N ILE A 492 -10.54 -12.30 27.25
CA ILE A 492 -9.12 -11.91 27.16
C ILE A 492 -9.00 -10.39 27.01
N ALA A 493 -9.79 -9.76 26.13
CA ALA A 493 -9.78 -8.32 25.93
C ALA A 493 -10.14 -7.56 27.23
N ASN A 494 -11.17 -8.01 27.95
CA ASN A 494 -11.57 -7.41 29.23
C ASN A 494 -10.47 -7.54 30.29
N LYS A 495 -9.77 -8.67 30.35
CA LYS A 495 -8.64 -8.87 31.26
C LYS A 495 -7.45 -7.95 30.92
N MET A 496 -7.19 -7.71 29.63
CA MET A 496 -6.15 -6.77 29.19
C MET A 496 -6.52 -5.33 29.54
N LEU A 497 -7.81 -4.96 29.42
CA LEU A 497 -8.32 -3.66 29.82
C LEU A 497 -8.20 -3.43 31.33
N GLU A 498 -8.56 -4.42 32.15
CA GLU A 498 -8.42 -4.36 33.61
C GLU A 498 -6.96 -4.21 34.04
N GLN A 499 -6.04 -4.92 33.38
CA GLN A 499 -4.60 -4.79 33.64
C GLN A 499 -4.07 -3.42 33.22
N ALA A 500 -4.53 -2.86 32.10
CA ALA A 500 -4.16 -1.52 31.65
C ALA A 500 -4.64 -0.44 32.64
N ASN A 501 -5.86 -0.56 33.14
CA ASN A 501 -6.41 0.35 34.16
C ASN A 501 -5.60 0.24 35.47
N THR A 502 -5.30 -0.97 35.92
CA THR A 502 -4.46 -1.19 37.12
C THR A 502 -3.07 -0.56 36.98
N ASN A 503 -2.46 -0.65 35.80
CA ASN A 503 -1.16 -0.03 35.55
C ASN A 503 -1.26 1.50 35.53
N THR A 504 -2.34 2.03 34.95
CA THR A 504 -2.61 3.47 34.93
C THR A 504 -2.75 4.01 36.36
N ASP A 505 -3.51 3.33 37.22
CA ASP A 505 -3.67 3.72 38.63
C ASP A 505 -2.34 3.70 39.41
N LYS A 506 -1.47 2.72 39.13
CA LYS A 506 -0.13 2.68 39.73
C LYS A 506 0.72 3.87 39.30
N ILE A 507 0.65 4.26 38.04
CA ILE A 507 1.36 5.42 37.51
C ILE A 507 0.83 6.71 38.17
N VAL A 508 -0.50 6.87 38.26
CA VAL A 508 -1.11 8.02 38.93
C VAL A 508 -0.67 8.12 40.38
N LYS A 509 -0.71 7.03 41.15
CA LYS A 509 -0.24 7.02 42.54
C LYS A 509 1.26 7.35 42.67
N ALA A 510 2.09 6.87 41.75
CA ALA A 510 3.52 7.21 41.75
C ALA A 510 3.72 8.71 41.49
N ILE A 511 2.94 9.31 40.58
CA ILE A 511 2.97 10.75 40.32
C ILE A 511 2.52 11.55 41.55
N GLU A 512 1.46 11.12 42.23
CA GLU A 512 0.98 11.78 43.46
C GLU A 512 2.02 11.74 44.57
N GLN A 513 2.69 10.59 44.77
CA GLN A 513 3.76 10.45 45.77
C GLN A 513 4.96 11.36 45.48
N VAL A 514 5.32 11.53 44.22
CA VAL A 514 6.38 12.48 43.81
C VAL A 514 5.92 13.92 44.06
N GLY A 515 4.66 14.25 43.78
CA GLY A 515 4.09 15.57 44.04
C GLY A 515 4.08 15.97 45.51
N GLU A 516 3.83 15.03 46.44
CA GLU A 516 3.85 15.32 47.88
C GLU A 516 5.25 15.60 48.43
N GLN A 517 6.30 14.98 47.87
CA GLN A 517 7.68 15.23 48.29
C GLN A 517 8.23 16.60 47.85
N VAL A 518 7.54 17.29 46.94
CA VAL A 518 8.00 18.54 46.34
C VAL A 518 7.28 19.77 46.91
N LYS A 519 6.38 19.63 47.90
CA LYS A 519 5.69 20.79 48.51
C LYS A 519 6.69 21.77 49.15
N PRO A 520 6.84 23.01 48.64
CA PRO A 520 7.71 24.01 49.24
C PRO A 520 7.09 24.60 50.51
N LYS A 521 7.94 24.91 51.51
CA LYS A 521 7.55 25.56 52.77
C LYS A 521 6.78 26.87 52.50
N PRO A 522 5.69 27.15 53.24
CA PRO A 522 4.82 28.27 52.96
C PRO A 522 5.53 29.59 53.25
N LYS A 523 5.61 30.46 52.25
CA LYS A 523 5.97 31.87 52.44
C LYS A 523 4.77 32.77 52.21
N ASP A 524 4.88 33.88 52.91
CA ASP A 524 3.83 34.76 53.39
C ASP A 524 3.04 35.47 52.29
N LYS A 525 1.78 35.76 52.60
CA LYS A 525 0.75 36.24 51.68
C LYS A 525 0.95 37.72 51.37
N THR A 526 0.95 38.10 50.10
CA THR A 526 0.49 39.45 49.72
C THR A 526 -0.19 39.45 48.35
N LYS A 527 -1.25 40.24 48.30
CA LYS A 527 -2.34 40.24 47.32
C LYS A 527 -1.92 40.87 46.00
N GLU A 528 -2.32 40.28 44.88
CA GLU A 528 -2.36 41.01 43.60
C GLU A 528 -3.53 40.52 42.72
N LYS A 529 -4.10 41.49 41.98
CA LYS A 529 -5.45 41.55 41.43
C LYS A 529 -5.59 40.89 40.05
N ASP A 530 -6.80 40.39 39.80
CA ASP A 530 -7.31 39.77 38.59
C ASP A 530 -7.38 40.73 37.39
N ASP A 531 -6.97 40.25 36.20
CA ASP A 531 -7.52 40.72 34.93
C ASP A 531 -7.83 39.53 34.00
N LYS A 532 -9.07 39.50 33.51
CA LYS A 532 -9.69 38.43 32.73
C LYS A 532 -9.39 38.57 31.24
N PHE A 533 -8.99 37.47 30.58
CA PHE A 533 -8.94 37.38 29.12
C PHE A 533 -9.85 36.24 28.62
N ASN A 534 -10.84 36.57 27.78
CA ASN A 534 -11.82 35.66 27.19
C ASN A 534 -11.25 34.97 25.94
N LEU A 535 -11.47 33.65 25.82
CA LEU A 535 -11.18 32.84 24.64
C LEU A 535 -12.52 32.48 23.93
N PRO A 536 -12.60 32.47 22.58
CA PRO A 536 -13.83 32.11 21.87
C PRO A 536 -13.93 30.60 21.58
N ASP A 537 -15.16 30.08 21.70
CA ASP A 537 -15.60 28.71 21.43
C ASP A 537 -15.36 28.28 19.97
N LEU A 538 -14.79 27.09 19.79
CA LEU A 538 -14.71 26.38 18.51
C LEU A 538 -15.65 25.16 18.55
N LYS A 539 -16.58 25.10 17.59
CA LYS A 539 -17.55 24.02 17.42
C LYS A 539 -17.00 22.93 16.49
N ASP A 540 -17.20 21.68 16.89
CA ASP A 540 -16.86 20.47 16.13
C ASP A 540 -17.73 20.31 14.87
N VAL A 541 -17.10 19.89 13.77
CA VAL A 541 -17.77 19.50 12.52
C VAL A 541 -17.53 18.01 12.27
N ALA A 542 -18.62 17.28 12.02
CA ALA A 542 -18.65 15.82 11.88
C ALA A 542 -17.97 15.32 10.59
N VAL A 543 -17.32 14.17 10.71
CA VAL A 543 -16.64 13.42 9.65
C VAL A 543 -17.64 12.51 8.91
N PRO A 544 -17.65 12.44 7.56
CA PRO A 544 -18.53 11.53 6.83
C PRO A 544 -17.93 10.12 6.71
N THR A 545 -18.75 9.14 7.04
CA THR A 545 -18.52 7.69 6.90
C THR A 545 -18.97 7.20 5.52
N LYS A 546 -18.04 6.71 4.70
CA LYS A 546 -18.38 5.83 3.57
C LYS A 546 -17.26 4.84 3.30
N ASP A 547 -17.57 3.56 3.53
CA ASP A 547 -16.70 2.41 3.29
C ASP A 547 -16.50 2.15 1.79
N ILE A 548 -15.23 1.95 1.41
CA ILE A 548 -14.84 1.51 0.06
C ILE A 548 -14.33 0.08 0.17
N SER A 549 -14.95 -0.83 -0.58
CA SER A 549 -14.57 -2.24 -0.66
C SER A 549 -13.21 -2.43 -1.36
N LEU A 550 -12.30 -3.13 -0.68
CA LEU A 550 -11.00 -3.56 -1.21
C LEU A 550 -11.16 -4.74 -2.18
N GLN A 551 -10.41 -4.71 -3.29
CA GLN A 551 -10.42 -5.78 -4.31
C GLN A 551 -9.51 -6.95 -3.95
N ASN A 552 -9.86 -8.12 -4.49
CA ASN A 552 -9.24 -9.41 -4.23
C ASN A 552 -7.80 -9.51 -4.82
N PRO A 553 -6.79 -9.89 -4.01
CA PRO A 553 -5.39 -10.07 -4.43
C PRO A 553 -5.14 -11.09 -5.56
N SER A 554 -6.12 -11.93 -5.90
CA SER A 554 -6.00 -12.89 -7.02
C SER A 554 -5.92 -12.22 -8.41
N ASN A 555 -6.18 -10.92 -8.49
CA ASN A 555 -6.23 -10.16 -9.75
C ASN A 555 -4.88 -9.56 -10.19
N PHE A 556 -3.77 -9.84 -9.48
CA PHE A 556 -2.44 -9.34 -9.86
C PHE A 556 -1.79 -10.22 -10.94
N ASP A 557 -1.49 -9.63 -12.10
CA ASP A 557 -0.80 -10.29 -13.22
C ASP A 557 0.66 -10.61 -12.89
N LYS A 558 1.03 -11.89 -12.98
CA LYS A 558 2.38 -12.41 -12.73
C LYS A 558 3.41 -12.01 -13.81
N ASN A 559 2.97 -11.41 -14.92
CA ASN A 559 3.82 -11.00 -16.04
C ASN A 559 4.08 -9.48 -16.13
N TYR A 560 3.77 -8.73 -15.08
CA TYR A 560 3.76 -7.26 -15.07
C TYR A 560 5.10 -6.58 -15.40
N ILE A 561 6.24 -7.28 -15.31
CA ILE A 561 7.57 -6.71 -15.59
C ILE A 561 8.27 -7.50 -16.71
N LYS A 562 8.27 -6.94 -17.93
CA LYS A 562 9.19 -7.35 -19.01
C LYS A 562 10.32 -6.34 -19.15
N VAL A 563 11.54 -6.74 -18.78
CA VAL A 563 12.76 -5.95 -19.00
C VAL A 563 13.48 -6.52 -20.22
N ASN A 564 13.42 -5.83 -21.36
CA ASN A 564 14.27 -6.12 -22.51
C ASN A 564 15.61 -5.39 -22.31
N ALA A 565 16.59 -6.04 -21.69
CA ALA A 565 17.93 -5.46 -21.52
C ALA A 565 18.85 -5.94 -22.64
N GLN A 566 19.09 -5.09 -23.64
CA GLN A 566 20.13 -5.31 -24.64
C GLN A 566 21.43 -4.70 -24.11
N CYS A 567 22.51 -5.48 -24.03
CA CYS A 567 23.76 -5.02 -23.45
C CYS A 567 24.41 -3.90 -24.26
N PRO A 568 24.92 -2.84 -23.61
CA PRO A 568 25.63 -1.79 -24.32
C PRO A 568 26.91 -2.37 -24.97
N PRO A 569 27.35 -1.81 -26.11
CA PRO A 569 28.55 -2.23 -26.81
C PRO A 569 29.81 -1.95 -25.97
N ASP A 570 30.89 -2.68 -26.26
CA ASP A 570 32.17 -2.56 -25.56
C ASP A 570 32.77 -1.17 -25.70
N VAL A 571 33.34 -0.67 -24.60
CA VAL A 571 33.92 0.68 -24.57
C VAL A 571 35.40 0.57 -24.93
N VAL A 572 35.78 1.16 -26.06
CA VAL A 572 37.17 1.16 -26.51
C VAL A 572 37.80 2.54 -26.33
N LYS A 573 38.96 2.60 -25.66
CA LYS A 573 39.76 3.81 -25.49
C LYS A 573 41.18 3.59 -25.97
N GLU A 574 41.61 4.42 -26.91
CA GLU A 574 42.98 4.43 -27.40
C GLU A 574 43.79 5.47 -26.62
N ILE A 575 44.90 5.03 -26.03
CA ILE A 575 45.84 5.89 -25.33
C ILE A 575 47.06 6.05 -26.25
N PRO A 576 47.31 7.27 -26.78
CA PRO A 576 48.47 7.52 -27.61
C PRO A 576 49.74 7.52 -26.76
N LEU A 577 50.71 6.70 -27.14
CA LEU A 577 52.05 6.70 -26.59
C LEU A 577 53.05 7.13 -27.68
N PRO A 578 54.24 7.64 -27.32
CA PRO A 578 55.21 8.17 -28.28
C PRO A 578 55.69 7.16 -29.34
N SER A 579 55.50 5.86 -29.12
CA SER A 579 55.88 4.77 -30.03
C SER A 579 54.69 3.98 -30.61
N GLY A 580 53.45 4.46 -30.43
CA GLY A 580 52.23 3.82 -30.94
C GLY A 580 51.01 4.06 -30.06
N SER A 581 49.82 3.64 -30.48
CA SER A 581 48.60 3.72 -29.67
C SER A 581 48.32 2.38 -28.98
N PHE A 582 48.08 2.40 -27.66
CA PHE A 582 47.61 1.24 -26.92
C PHE A 582 46.08 1.27 -26.82
N ARG A 583 45.42 0.19 -27.25
CA ARG A 583 43.95 0.10 -27.30
C ARG A 583 43.42 -0.65 -26.07
N LEU A 584 42.78 0.06 -25.15
CA LEU A 584 42.05 -0.50 -24.02
C LEU A 584 40.62 -0.81 -24.45
N VAL A 585 40.24 -2.09 -24.43
CA VAL A 585 38.86 -2.53 -24.66
C VAL A 585 38.27 -2.96 -23.32
N PHE A 586 37.19 -2.30 -22.90
CA PHE A 586 36.38 -2.70 -21.76
C PHE A 586 35.18 -3.48 -22.27
N GLU A 587 35.26 -4.80 -22.19
CA GLU A 587 34.17 -5.68 -22.54
C GLU A 587 33.01 -5.51 -21.55
N MET A 588 31.83 -5.15 -22.04
CA MET A 588 30.64 -4.94 -21.21
C MET A 588 29.90 -6.25 -20.91
N THR A 589 30.19 -7.32 -21.66
CA THR A 589 29.57 -8.65 -21.51
C THR A 589 29.68 -9.24 -20.10
N PRO A 590 30.82 -9.19 -19.38
CA PRO A 590 30.92 -9.76 -18.03
C PRO A 590 30.07 -9.02 -17.01
N ILE A 591 30.01 -7.68 -17.10
CA ILE A 591 29.18 -6.83 -16.22
C ILE A 591 27.71 -7.10 -16.48
N CYS A 592 27.34 -7.23 -17.75
CA CYS A 592 25.99 -7.59 -18.15
C CYS A 592 25.56 -8.97 -17.67
N ASN A 593 26.42 -9.97 -17.81
CA ASN A 593 26.16 -11.31 -17.29
C ASN A 593 26.02 -11.28 -15.77
N PHE A 594 26.86 -10.51 -15.07
CA PHE A 594 26.73 -10.33 -13.64
C PHE A 594 25.39 -9.67 -13.24
N ALA A 595 25.01 -8.61 -13.94
CA ALA A 595 23.76 -7.88 -13.70
C ALA A 595 22.52 -8.75 -13.96
N SER A 596 22.52 -9.50 -15.06
CA SER A 596 21.41 -10.35 -15.48
C SER A 596 21.28 -11.60 -14.61
N VAL A 597 22.39 -12.25 -14.28
CA VAL A 597 22.39 -13.54 -13.57
C VAL A 597 22.24 -13.35 -12.05
N TYR A 598 22.92 -12.37 -11.46
CA TYR A 598 22.98 -12.22 -9.99
C TYR A 598 22.11 -11.09 -9.45
N LEU A 599 22.06 -9.94 -10.13
CA LEU A 599 21.32 -8.76 -9.65
C LEU A 599 19.81 -8.89 -9.87
N ARG A 600 19.39 -9.48 -11.00
CA ARG A 600 17.97 -9.66 -11.32
C ARG A 600 17.19 -10.44 -10.24
N PRO A 601 17.60 -11.63 -9.77
CA PRO A 601 16.88 -12.33 -8.71
C PRO A 601 16.86 -11.57 -7.38
N VAL A 602 17.93 -10.82 -7.06
CA VAL A 602 18.00 -10.00 -5.84
C VAL A 602 17.02 -8.83 -5.89
N ILE A 603 16.93 -8.12 -7.03
CA ILE A 603 15.98 -7.02 -7.22
C ILE A 603 14.54 -7.52 -7.16
N ILE A 604 14.24 -8.66 -7.79
CA ILE A 604 12.91 -9.28 -7.72
C ILE A 604 12.57 -9.63 -6.26
N PHE A 605 13.49 -10.26 -5.53
CA PHE A 605 13.29 -10.61 -4.12
C PHE A 605 13.04 -9.39 -3.24
N LEU A 606 13.80 -8.31 -3.41
CA LEU A 606 13.59 -7.06 -2.67
C LEU A 606 12.26 -6.39 -3.02
N ALA A 607 11.83 -6.43 -4.30
CA ALA A 607 10.53 -5.92 -4.72
C ALA A 607 9.37 -6.71 -4.07
N TYR A 608 9.50 -8.03 -3.93
CA TYR A 608 8.52 -8.86 -3.22
C TYR A 608 8.45 -8.54 -1.73
N ILE A 609 9.60 -8.36 -1.07
CA ILE A 609 9.64 -7.95 0.35
C ILE A 609 8.99 -6.57 0.53
N TYR A 610 9.31 -5.62 -0.34
CA TYR A 610 8.72 -4.29 -0.29
C TYR A 610 7.20 -4.32 -0.50
N GLY A 611 6.73 -5.11 -1.48
CA GLY A 611 5.31 -5.36 -1.70
C GLY A 611 4.62 -5.93 -0.45
N ALA A 612 5.19 -6.98 0.15
CA ALA A 612 4.66 -7.59 1.37
C ALA A 612 4.61 -6.61 2.56
N LEU A 613 5.64 -5.77 2.74
CA LEU A 613 5.69 -4.76 3.79
C LEU A 613 4.70 -3.62 3.57
N SER A 614 4.50 -3.20 2.31
CA SER A 614 3.53 -2.15 1.97
C SER A 614 2.08 -2.60 2.21
N ILE A 615 1.77 -3.86 1.91
CA ILE A 615 0.48 -4.49 2.22
C ILE A 615 0.31 -4.64 3.74
N GLY A 616 1.36 -5.06 4.46
CA GLY A 616 1.35 -5.18 5.93
C GLY A 616 1.09 -3.85 6.65
N ASN A 617 1.61 -2.73 6.14
CA ASN A 617 1.33 -1.40 6.69
C ASN A 617 -0.09 -0.92 6.35
N ALA A 618 -0.67 -1.31 5.22
CA ALA A 618 -2.05 -0.98 4.87
C ALA A 618 -3.07 -1.64 5.81
N PHE A 619 -2.78 -2.84 6.34
CA PHE A 619 -3.61 -3.51 7.35
C PHE A 619 -3.52 -2.89 8.75
N LYS A 620 -2.53 -2.02 9.02
CA LYS A 620 -2.35 -1.40 10.35
C LYS A 620 -3.10 -0.07 10.52
N VAL A 621 -3.69 0.47 9.46
CA VAL A 621 -4.39 1.78 9.48
C VAL A 621 -5.91 1.63 9.29
N GLY A 622 -6.44 0.41 9.24
CA GLY A 622 -7.87 0.11 9.12
C GLY A 622 -8.43 -0.78 10.23
N GLY A 623 -7.77 -0.81 11.40
CA GLY A 623 -8.25 -1.52 12.60
C GLY A 623 -8.46 -0.55 13.75
#